data_AF-A0A848H4Z9-F1
#
_entry.id   AF-A0A848H4Z9-F1
#
_cell.length_a   1.000
_cell.length_b   1.000
_cell.length_c   1.000
_cell.angle_alpha   90.00
_cell.angle_beta   90.00
_cell.angle_gamma   90.00
#
_symmetry.space_group_name_H-M   'P 1'
#
loop_
_entity.id
_entity.type
_entity.pdbx_description
1 polymer ?
#
loop_
_entity_poly.entity_id
_entity_poly.type
_entity_poly.pdbx_seq_one_letter_code
_entity_poly.pdbx_strand_id
1 'polypeptide(L)'
;MSNVNPYAPPQAAVADVYAGGGEVQPVSLWSSQGRIGRLRFLAYLTGAYLLFAFAGGVLAGLLGAFAGSRVTMAVMALGGVAYLAFTIFKAIQRSHDMGWGGWTVILMIIPFVAFIWLLNPGTPGANRFGAPPPPNTLGVKILGWMFPVIMLIGVLAAIALPAYQDYVKRTKTVQVR
;
A
#
# COMPACT_ATOMS: atom_id res chain seq x y z
N MET A 1 -58.03 14.12 7.96
CA MET A 1 -57.63 15.25 7.10
C MET A 1 -56.17 15.53 7.41
N SER A 2 -55.26 15.22 6.48
CA SER A 2 -53.82 15.41 6.67
C SER A 2 -53.47 16.90 6.57
N ASN A 3 -52.90 17.46 7.64
CA ASN A 3 -52.34 18.82 7.63
C ASN A 3 -51.09 18.86 6.75
N VAL A 4 -51.26 19.10 5.45
CA VAL A 4 -50.16 19.36 4.52
C VAL A 4 -49.81 20.84 4.64
N ASN A 5 -48.62 21.14 5.18
CA ASN A 5 -48.12 22.50 5.32
C ASN A 5 -47.78 23.08 3.93
N PRO A 6 -48.52 24.08 3.40
CA PRO A 6 -48.30 24.62 2.05
C PRO A 6 -47.00 25.41 1.90
N TYR A 7 -46.37 25.78 3.03
CA TYR A 7 -45.13 26.55 3.08
C TYR A 7 -43.91 25.69 3.45
N ALA A 8 -44.03 24.36 3.43
CA ALA A 8 -42.88 23.49 3.65
C ALA A 8 -41.89 23.66 2.47
N PRO A 9 -40.62 24.04 2.73
CA PRO A 9 -39.62 24.10 1.67
C PRO A 9 -39.41 22.70 1.09
N PRO A 10 -39.09 22.58 -0.21
CA PRO A 10 -38.84 21.28 -0.82
C PRO A 10 -37.70 20.57 -0.09
N GLN A 11 -38.02 19.43 0.52
CA GLN A 11 -37.00 18.55 1.09
C GLN A 11 -36.31 17.84 -0.05
N ALA A 12 -35.21 18.41 -0.55
CA ALA A 12 -34.26 17.63 -1.32
C ALA A 12 -33.64 16.60 -0.37
N ALA A 13 -33.58 15.33 -0.78
CA ALA A 13 -32.74 14.33 -0.14
C ALA A 13 -31.28 14.69 -0.47
N VAL A 14 -30.77 15.71 0.22
CA VAL A 14 -29.37 16.11 0.16
C VAL A 14 -28.62 15.10 1.02
N ALA A 15 -27.76 14.28 0.40
CA ALA A 15 -26.93 13.30 1.11
C ALA A 15 -25.95 13.95 2.11
N ASP A 16 -25.93 15.28 2.13
CA ASP A 16 -24.88 16.12 2.68
C ASP A 16 -25.29 16.75 4.04
N VAL A 17 -26.53 16.57 4.51
CA VAL A 17 -27.03 17.24 5.74
C VAL A 17 -26.74 16.46 7.03
N TYR A 18 -26.17 15.24 6.94
CA TYR A 18 -25.58 14.53 8.08
C TYR A 18 -24.05 14.55 8.13
N ALA A 19 -23.37 15.27 7.24
CA ALA A 19 -21.90 15.40 7.24
C ALA A 19 -21.36 16.34 8.34
N GLY A 20 -22.10 16.51 9.43
CA GLY A 20 -21.72 17.22 10.64
C GLY A 20 -21.12 16.27 11.68
N GLY A 21 -19.94 15.72 11.41
CA GLY A 21 -19.13 15.03 12.42
C GLY A 21 -18.45 13.75 11.93
N GLY A 22 -17.12 13.79 11.73
CA GLY A 22 -16.28 12.59 11.91
C GLY A 22 -16.51 11.38 11.00
N GLU A 23 -17.28 11.47 9.90
CA GLU A 23 -17.50 10.32 9.03
C GLU A 23 -16.27 10.04 8.16
N VAL A 24 -15.45 9.11 8.64
CA VAL A 24 -14.36 8.49 7.87
C VAL A 24 -14.95 7.54 6.83
N GLN A 25 -14.39 7.53 5.63
CA GLN A 25 -14.85 6.58 4.61
C GLN A 25 -14.37 5.14 4.90
N PRO A 26 -15.14 4.11 4.56
CA PRO A 26 -14.68 2.72 4.64
C PRO A 26 -13.57 2.44 3.62
N VAL A 27 -12.59 1.61 4.01
CA VAL A 27 -11.48 1.24 3.11
C VAL A 27 -11.89 0.02 2.28
N SER A 28 -12.07 0.21 0.98
CA SER A 28 -12.30 -0.88 0.04
C SER A 28 -10.98 -1.55 -0.36
N LEU A 29 -10.92 -2.88 -0.32
CA LEU A 29 -9.72 -3.64 -0.69
C LEU A 29 -9.57 -3.79 -2.20
N TRP A 30 -10.62 -4.26 -2.87
CA TRP A 30 -10.65 -4.55 -4.31
C TRP A 30 -11.43 -3.51 -5.12
N SER A 31 -11.13 -2.23 -4.89
CA SER A 31 -11.69 -1.12 -5.66
C SER A 31 -10.66 -0.01 -5.79
N SER A 32 -10.78 0.77 -6.87
CA SER A 32 -10.05 2.01 -7.11
C SER A 32 -10.73 3.23 -6.49
N GLN A 33 -11.98 3.10 -6.05
CA GLN A 33 -12.76 4.18 -5.46
C GLN A 33 -12.37 4.44 -4.00
N GLY A 34 -12.49 5.69 -3.58
CA GLY A 34 -12.09 6.16 -2.26
C GLY A 34 -10.64 6.59 -2.19
N ARG A 35 -10.15 6.75 -0.95
CA ARG A 35 -8.83 7.33 -0.62
C ARG A 35 -8.13 6.51 0.46
N ILE A 36 -6.80 6.49 0.40
CA ILE A 36 -5.95 5.79 1.37
C ILE A 36 -4.77 6.67 1.77
N GLY A 37 -4.54 6.82 3.07
CA GLY A 37 -3.41 7.59 3.60
C GLY A 37 -2.07 6.85 3.41
N ARG A 38 -0.97 7.61 3.42
CA ARG A 38 0.40 7.11 3.15
C ARG A 38 0.83 5.86 3.93
N LEU A 39 0.53 5.81 5.24
CA LEU A 39 0.95 4.69 6.08
C LEU A 39 0.14 3.42 5.80
N ARG A 40 -1.18 3.55 5.59
CA ARG A 40 -2.03 2.42 5.21
C ARG A 40 -1.71 1.93 3.80
N PHE A 41 -1.41 2.85 2.89
CA PHE A 41 -0.92 2.53 1.56
C PHE A 41 0.35 1.66 1.63
N LEU A 42 1.36 2.08 2.38
CA LEU A 42 2.58 1.29 2.63
C LEU A 42 2.28 -0.07 3.26
N ALA A 43 1.42 -0.11 4.27
CA ALA A 43 1.04 -1.35 4.95
C ALA A 43 0.37 -2.34 3.99
N TYR A 44 -0.50 -1.86 3.08
CA TYR A 44 -1.20 -2.72 2.13
C TYR A 44 -0.28 -3.22 1.02
N LEU A 45 0.64 -2.38 0.52
CA LEU A 45 1.66 -2.83 -0.43
C LEU A 45 2.57 -3.89 0.20
N THR A 46 2.98 -3.65 1.43
CA THR A 46 3.85 -4.57 2.18
C THR A 46 3.13 -5.89 2.47
N GLY A 47 1.90 -5.83 2.97
CA GLY A 47 1.07 -7.01 3.24
C GLY A 47 0.78 -7.82 1.97
N ALA A 48 0.44 -7.13 0.87
CA ALA A 48 0.23 -7.79 -0.43
C ALA A 48 1.51 -8.45 -0.94
N TYR A 49 2.67 -7.81 -0.80
CA TYR A 49 3.96 -8.38 -1.18
C TYR A 49 4.27 -9.63 -0.35
N LEU A 50 4.12 -9.57 0.97
CA LEU A 50 4.37 -10.73 1.83
C LEU A 50 3.42 -11.89 1.53
N LEU A 51 2.13 -11.59 1.35
CA LEU A 51 1.14 -12.59 0.99
C LEU A 51 1.49 -13.24 -0.36
N PHE A 52 1.84 -12.43 -1.36
CA PHE A 52 2.23 -12.93 -2.68
C PHE A 52 3.51 -13.76 -2.61
N ALA A 53 4.53 -13.31 -1.90
CA ALA A 53 5.80 -14.03 -1.75
C ALA A 53 5.62 -15.35 -1.00
N PHE A 54 4.87 -15.35 0.11
CA PHE A 54 4.61 -16.54 0.90
C PHE A 54 3.73 -17.55 0.14
N ALA A 55 2.56 -17.12 -0.34
CA ALA A 55 1.65 -17.99 -1.10
C ALA A 55 2.32 -18.47 -2.39
N GLY A 56 3.05 -17.59 -3.07
CA GLY A 56 3.83 -17.90 -4.26
C GLY A 56 4.90 -18.95 -4.01
N GLY A 57 5.66 -18.84 -2.91
CA GLY A 57 6.68 -19.83 -2.53
C GLY A 57 6.07 -21.20 -2.22
N VAL A 58 4.98 -21.23 -1.44
CA VAL A 58 4.25 -22.47 -1.12
C VAL A 58 3.70 -23.12 -2.39
N LEU A 59 2.99 -22.35 -3.22
CA LEU A 59 2.41 -22.85 -4.47
C LEU A 59 3.48 -23.30 -5.46
N ALA A 60 4.60 -22.57 -5.57
CA ALA A 60 5.70 -22.95 -6.44
C ALA A 60 6.34 -24.27 -6.00
N GLY A 61 6.53 -24.47 -4.69
CA GLY A 61 7.04 -25.74 -4.15
C GLY A 61 6.12 -26.92 -4.41
N LEU A 62 4.82 -26.76 -4.11
CA LEU A 62 3.82 -27.81 -4.30
C LEU A 62 3.60 -28.14 -5.79
N LEU A 63 3.29 -27.13 -6.61
CA LEU A 63 3.03 -27.34 -8.04
C LEU A 63 4.30 -27.77 -8.79
N GLY A 64 5.47 -27.28 -8.38
CA GLY A 64 6.75 -27.73 -8.92
C GLY A 64 6.99 -29.23 -8.69
N ALA A 65 6.60 -29.74 -7.53
CA ALA A 65 6.75 -31.16 -7.20
C ALA A 65 5.73 -32.06 -7.91
N PHE A 66 4.49 -31.59 -8.12
CA PHE A 66 3.38 -32.46 -8.53
C PHE A 66 2.78 -32.17 -9.93
N ALA A 67 2.91 -30.96 -10.45
CA ALA A 67 2.22 -30.50 -11.67
C ALA A 67 3.17 -30.08 -12.81
N GLY A 68 4.46 -29.93 -12.53
CA GLY A 68 5.49 -29.56 -13.50
C GLY A 68 5.57 -28.05 -13.78
N SER A 69 6.69 -27.64 -14.39
CA SER A 69 7.11 -26.24 -14.45
C SER A 69 6.16 -25.31 -15.22
N ARG A 70 5.51 -25.78 -16.30
CA ARG A 70 4.58 -24.96 -17.10
C ARG A 70 3.34 -24.56 -16.31
N VAL A 71 2.76 -25.48 -15.55
CA VAL A 71 1.58 -25.22 -14.71
C VAL A 71 1.95 -24.26 -13.59
N THR A 72 3.09 -24.48 -12.92
CA THR A 72 3.59 -23.58 -11.88
C THR A 72 3.78 -22.17 -12.41
N MET A 73 4.41 -21.99 -13.57
CA MET A 73 4.59 -20.65 -14.17
C MET A 73 3.26 -19.98 -14.50
N ALA A 74 2.30 -20.71 -15.05
CA ALA A 74 0.98 -20.17 -15.39
C ALA A 74 0.24 -19.67 -14.13
N VAL A 75 0.22 -20.48 -13.06
CA VAL A 75 -0.42 -20.09 -11.79
C VAL A 75 0.27 -18.88 -11.16
N MET A 76 1.60 -18.85 -11.18
CA MET A 76 2.38 -17.72 -10.67
C MET A 76 2.14 -16.45 -11.47
N ALA A 77 2.02 -16.54 -12.81
CA ALA A 77 1.71 -15.40 -13.66
C ALA A 77 0.33 -14.82 -13.34
N LEU A 78 -0.69 -15.67 -13.16
CA LEU A 78 -2.04 -15.23 -12.77
C LEU A 78 -2.05 -14.56 -11.40
N GLY A 79 -1.35 -15.14 -10.43
CA GLY A 79 -1.16 -14.52 -9.11
C GLY A 79 -0.47 -13.16 -9.22
N GLY A 80 0.54 -13.05 -10.09
CA GLY A 80 1.25 -11.80 -10.37
C GLY A 80 0.34 -10.72 -10.96
N VAL A 81 -0.57 -11.07 -11.86
CA VAL A 81 -1.58 -10.15 -12.40
C VAL A 81 -2.53 -9.66 -11.31
N ALA A 82 -3.01 -10.54 -10.43
CA ALA A 82 -3.87 -10.16 -9.31
C ALA A 82 -3.14 -9.23 -8.31
N TYR A 83 -1.89 -9.55 -7.99
CA TYR A 83 -1.02 -8.70 -7.17
C TYR A 83 -0.84 -7.32 -7.81
N LEU A 84 -0.49 -7.27 -9.10
CA LEU A 84 -0.31 -6.02 -9.84
C LEU A 84 -1.60 -5.18 -9.83
N ALA A 85 -2.74 -5.78 -10.15
CA ALA A 85 -4.03 -5.08 -10.13
C ALA A 85 -4.34 -4.49 -8.74
N PHE A 86 -4.10 -5.26 -7.67
CA PHE A 86 -4.27 -4.76 -6.30
C PHE A 86 -3.37 -3.55 -6.01
N THR A 87 -2.08 -3.62 -6.36
CA THR A 87 -1.14 -2.50 -6.15
C THR A 87 -1.57 -1.24 -6.91
N ILE A 88 -2.04 -1.39 -8.15
CA ILE A 88 -2.54 -0.27 -8.97
C ILE A 88 -3.78 0.34 -8.33
N PHE A 89 -4.74 -0.46 -7.87
CA PHE A 89 -5.93 0.05 -7.20
C PHE A 89 -5.58 0.87 -5.94
N LYS A 90 -4.62 0.39 -5.14
CA LYS A 90 -4.20 1.13 -3.94
C LYS A 90 -3.43 2.41 -4.30
N ALA A 91 -2.63 2.38 -5.37
CA ALA A 91 -1.95 3.56 -5.90
C ALA A 91 -2.94 4.61 -6.44
N ILE A 92 -4.03 4.18 -7.08
CA ILE A 92 -5.11 5.07 -7.54
C ILE A 92 -5.78 5.73 -6.35
N GLN A 93 -6.20 4.96 -5.34
CA GLN A 93 -6.77 5.53 -4.11
C GLN A 93 -5.81 6.49 -3.40
N ARG A 94 -4.49 6.24 -3.46
CA ARG A 94 -3.50 7.13 -2.87
C ARG A 94 -3.35 8.42 -3.69
N SER A 95 -3.47 8.33 -5.02
CA SER A 95 -3.53 9.49 -5.91
C SER A 95 -4.78 10.34 -5.62
N HIS A 96 -5.92 9.70 -5.45
CA HIS A 96 -7.17 10.35 -5.03
C HIS A 96 -7.04 11.05 -3.68
N ASP A 97 -6.27 10.49 -2.74
CA ASP A 97 -6.03 11.12 -1.44
C ASP A 97 -5.25 12.45 -1.56
N MET A 98 -4.42 12.60 -2.59
CA MET A 98 -3.74 13.87 -2.92
C MET A 98 -4.60 14.80 -3.79
N GLY A 99 -5.84 14.41 -4.12
CA GLY A 99 -6.71 15.13 -5.02
C GLY A 99 -6.37 14.96 -6.50
N TRP A 100 -5.48 14.04 -6.86
CA TRP A 100 -5.06 13.77 -8.24
C TRP A 100 -5.94 12.72 -8.91
N GLY A 101 -5.96 12.69 -10.25
CA GLY A 101 -6.67 11.66 -11.00
C GLY A 101 -5.92 10.32 -10.98
N GLY A 102 -6.63 9.19 -11.08
CA GLY A 102 -6.02 7.86 -10.99
C GLY A 102 -4.89 7.57 -11.97
N TRP A 103 -4.89 8.21 -13.15
CA TRP A 103 -3.84 8.08 -14.16
C TRP A 103 -2.45 8.54 -13.70
N THR A 104 -2.36 9.37 -12.64
CA THR A 104 -1.06 9.80 -12.11
C THR A 104 -0.22 8.65 -11.56
N VAL A 105 -0.82 7.48 -11.29
CA VAL A 105 -0.08 6.27 -10.88
C VAL A 105 1.01 5.88 -11.88
N ILE A 106 0.84 6.17 -13.18
CA ILE A 106 1.86 5.87 -14.20
C ILE A 106 3.19 6.57 -13.88
N LEU A 107 3.15 7.75 -13.25
CA LEU A 107 4.35 8.50 -12.89
C LEU A 107 5.19 7.79 -11.81
N MET A 108 4.63 6.82 -11.07
CA MET A 108 5.39 6.02 -10.12
C MET A 108 6.49 5.17 -10.76
N ILE A 109 6.41 4.92 -12.08
CA ILE A 109 7.44 4.18 -12.83
C ILE A 109 8.74 5.00 -12.93
N ILE A 110 8.63 6.33 -12.88
CA ILE A 110 9.79 7.22 -12.92
C ILE A 110 10.51 7.13 -11.57
N PRO A 111 11.81 6.77 -11.55
CA PRO A 111 12.59 6.74 -10.32
C PRO A 111 12.50 8.06 -9.56
N PHE A 112 12.53 7.98 -8.22
CA PHE A 112 12.39 9.10 -7.28
C PHE A 112 11.02 9.80 -7.27
N VAL A 113 10.27 9.85 -8.38
CA VAL A 113 8.93 10.47 -8.44
C VAL A 113 7.94 9.72 -7.55
N ALA A 114 8.10 8.39 -7.40
CA ALA A 114 7.31 7.58 -6.49
C ALA A 114 7.34 8.05 -5.02
N PHE A 115 8.40 8.77 -4.58
CA PHE A 115 8.49 9.29 -3.21
C PHE A 115 7.38 10.29 -2.87
N ILE A 116 6.80 10.97 -3.87
CA ILE A 116 5.68 11.88 -3.66
C ILE A 116 4.51 11.15 -2.97
N TRP A 117 4.19 9.92 -3.38
CA TRP A 117 3.10 9.13 -2.79
C TRP A 117 3.38 8.72 -1.34
N LEU A 118 4.65 8.67 -0.94
CA LEU A 118 5.06 8.34 0.43
C LEU A 118 5.11 9.58 1.34
N LEU A 119 5.61 10.70 0.83
CA LEU A 119 5.89 11.89 1.63
C LEU A 119 4.68 12.82 1.76
N ASN A 120 3.89 12.96 0.70
CA ASN A 120 2.75 13.88 0.68
C ASN A 120 1.69 13.48 1.73
N PRO A 121 1.24 14.38 2.62
CA PRO A 121 0.23 14.05 3.63
C PRO A 121 -1.17 13.73 3.08
N GLY A 122 -1.48 14.13 1.85
CA GLY A 122 -2.84 14.08 1.30
C GLY A 122 -3.65 15.34 1.60
N THR A 123 -4.89 15.38 1.13
CA THR A 123 -5.82 16.51 1.31
C THR A 123 -6.50 16.46 2.69
N PRO A 124 -6.43 17.54 3.50
CA PRO A 124 -7.20 17.64 4.73
C PRO A 124 -8.70 17.67 4.45
N GLY A 125 -9.50 16.96 5.25
CA GLY A 125 -10.96 16.92 5.10
C GLY A 125 -11.45 16.12 3.90
N ALA A 126 -12.69 16.35 3.48
CA ALA A 126 -13.29 15.71 2.32
C ALA A 126 -12.74 16.27 1.00
N ASN A 127 -12.67 15.43 -0.02
CA ASN A 127 -12.34 15.84 -1.40
C ASN A 127 -13.32 15.18 -2.39
N ARG A 128 -13.16 15.45 -3.70
CA ARG A 128 -14.02 14.91 -4.76
C ARG A 128 -14.08 13.37 -4.83
N PHE A 129 -13.18 12.66 -4.16
CA PHE A 129 -13.12 11.20 -4.12
C PHE A 129 -13.64 10.61 -2.80
N GLY A 130 -14.09 11.45 -1.86
CA GLY A 130 -14.72 11.03 -0.61
C GLY A 130 -14.15 11.69 0.64
N ALA A 131 -14.71 11.25 1.77
CA ALA A 131 -14.36 11.68 3.11
C ALA A 131 -12.92 11.27 3.48
N PRO A 132 -12.30 11.85 4.54
CA PRO A 132 -10.93 11.52 4.89
C PRO A 132 -10.75 10.03 5.24
N PRO A 133 -9.56 9.46 4.99
CA PRO A 133 -9.28 8.06 5.32
C PRO A 133 -9.34 7.82 6.84
N PRO A 134 -9.74 6.63 7.29
CA PRO A 134 -9.88 6.34 8.71
C PRO A 134 -8.52 6.31 9.43
N PRO A 135 -8.48 6.51 10.76
CA PRO A 135 -7.25 6.45 11.54
C PRO A 135 -6.58 5.08 11.43
N ASN A 136 -5.23 5.06 11.50
CA ASN A 136 -4.45 3.84 11.33
C ASN A 136 -4.47 2.98 12.61
N THR A 137 -4.83 1.71 12.46
CA THR A 137 -4.74 0.71 13.54
C THR A 137 -3.29 0.33 13.82
N LEU A 138 -3.04 -0.33 14.96
CA LEU A 138 -1.70 -0.80 15.33
C LEU A 138 -1.11 -1.74 14.28
N GLY A 139 -1.90 -2.69 13.75
CA GLY A 139 -1.44 -3.60 12.70
C GLY A 139 -1.01 -2.86 11.42
N VAL A 140 -1.73 -1.82 11.03
CA VAL A 140 -1.35 -0.96 9.90
C VAL A 140 -0.04 -0.22 10.18
N LYS A 141 0.17 0.27 11.41
CA LYS A 141 1.43 0.92 11.78
C LYS A 141 2.61 -0.05 11.70
N ILE A 142 2.48 -1.26 12.25
CA ILE A 142 3.53 -2.28 12.19
C ILE A 142 3.85 -2.64 10.75
N LEU A 143 2.83 -3.03 9.96
CA LEU A 143 3.04 -3.41 8.55
C LEU A 143 3.60 -2.26 7.71
N GLY A 144 3.15 -1.03 7.94
CA GLY A 144 3.61 0.14 7.20
C GLY A 144 5.07 0.51 7.49
N TRP A 145 5.54 0.31 8.71
CA TRP A 145 6.92 0.59 9.10
C TRP A 145 7.89 -0.57 8.84
N MET A 146 7.38 -1.78 8.67
CA MET A 146 8.20 -2.97 8.44
C MET A 146 9.13 -2.82 7.24
N PHE A 147 8.63 -2.38 6.08
CA PHE A 147 9.45 -2.26 4.88
C PHE A 147 10.56 -1.19 5.02
N PRO A 148 10.28 0.07 5.45
CA PRO A 148 11.33 1.06 5.72
C PRO A 148 12.39 0.59 6.71
N VAL A 149 11.99 -0.10 7.80
CA VAL A 149 12.91 -0.60 8.82
C VAL A 149 13.82 -1.70 8.26
N ILE A 150 13.27 -2.66 7.53
CA ILE A 150 14.06 -3.72 6.88
C ILE A 150 15.04 -3.12 5.86
N MET A 151 14.58 -2.15 5.06
CA MET A 151 15.44 -1.46 4.10
C MET A 151 16.60 -0.75 4.80
N LEU A 152 16.35 -0.04 5.90
CA LEU A 152 17.38 0.63 6.69
C LEU A 152 18.41 -0.37 7.24
N ILE A 153 17.97 -1.49 7.82
CA ILE A 153 18.85 -2.54 8.31
C ILE A 153 19.68 -3.13 7.18
N GLY A 154 19.08 -3.38 6.01
CA GLY A 154 19.78 -3.89 4.83
C GLY A 154 20.89 -2.96 4.34
N VAL A 155 20.63 -1.64 4.31
CA VAL A 155 21.64 -0.63 3.94
C VAL A 155 22.79 -0.61 4.96
N LEU A 156 22.49 -0.63 6.25
CA LEU A 156 23.51 -0.70 7.29
C LEU A 156 24.35 -1.98 7.18
N ALA A 157 23.72 -3.13 6.95
CA ALA A 157 24.41 -4.39 6.74
C ALA A 157 25.30 -4.38 5.49
N ALA A 158 24.84 -3.79 4.38
CA ALA A 158 25.60 -3.70 3.14
C ALA A 158 26.91 -2.89 3.30
N ILE A 159 26.92 -1.90 4.20
CA ILE A 159 28.11 -1.10 4.55
C ILE A 159 28.96 -1.82 5.61
N ALA A 160 28.32 -2.35 6.66
CA ALA A 160 29.02 -2.90 7.81
C ALA A 160 29.67 -4.26 7.54
N LEU A 161 29.04 -5.13 6.74
CA LEU A 161 29.55 -6.49 6.48
C LEU A 161 30.89 -6.47 5.73
N PRO A 162 31.08 -5.72 4.62
CA PRO A 162 32.39 -5.64 3.96
C PRO A 162 33.46 -5.04 4.88
N ALA A 163 33.13 -3.98 5.61
CA ALA A 163 34.05 -3.34 6.54
C ALA A 163 34.52 -4.30 7.66
N TYR A 164 33.59 -5.09 8.21
CA TYR A 164 33.90 -6.12 9.19
C TYR A 164 34.75 -7.25 8.60
N GLN A 165 34.43 -7.71 7.39
CA GLN A 165 35.20 -8.74 6.70
C GLN A 165 36.65 -8.30 6.46
N ASP A 166 36.89 -7.05 6.07
CA ASP A 166 38.22 -6.51 5.86
C ASP A 166 39.01 -6.38 7.17
N TYR A 167 38.35 -5.98 8.27
CA TYR A 167 38.95 -5.99 9.60
C TYR A 167 39.44 -7.39 9.99
N VAL A 168 38.58 -8.42 9.85
CA VAL A 168 38.92 -9.81 10.18
C VAL A 168 40.05 -10.35 9.30
N LYS A 169 40.12 -9.97 8.02
CA LYS A 169 41.24 -10.36 7.14
C LYS A 169 42.56 -9.77 7.64
N ARG A 170 42.58 -8.48 8.00
CA ARG A 170 43.79 -7.80 8.51
C ARG A 170 44.31 -8.42 9.79
N THR A 171 43.43 -8.72 10.76
CA THR A 171 43.84 -9.32 12.03
C THR A 171 44.42 -10.72 11.84
N LYS A 172 43.82 -11.55 10.98
CA LYS A 172 44.38 -12.88 10.63
C LYS A 172 45.76 -12.78 9.99
N THR A 173 45.99 -11.80 9.10
CA THR A 173 47.31 -11.63 8.48
C THR A 173 48.40 -11.19 9.46
N VAL A 174 48.03 -10.47 10.52
CA VAL A 174 48.97 -10.04 11.58
C VAL A 174 49.34 -11.20 12.49
N GLN A 175 48.42 -12.13 12.77
CA GLN A 175 48.70 -13.30 13.64
C GLN A 175 49.57 -14.38 13.00
N VAL A 176 49.65 -14.41 11.66
CA VAL A 176 50.43 -15.42 10.91
C VAL A 176 51.87 -14.97 10.65
N ARG A 177 52.21 -13.71 10.95
CA ARG A 177 53.59 -13.19 10.94
C ARG A 177 54.21 -13.28 12.31
#